data_AF-A0A4R6GBK6-F1
#
_entry.id   AF-A0A4R6GBK6-F1
#
_cell.length_a   1.000
_cell.length_b   1.000
_cell.length_c   1.000
_cell.angle_alpha   90.00
_cell.angle_beta   90.00
_cell.angle_gamma   90.00
#
_symmetry.space_group_name_H-M   'P 1'
#
loop_
_entity.id
_entity.type
_entity.pdbx_description
1 polymer ?
#
loop_
_entity_poly.entity_id
_entity_poly.type
_entity_poly.pdbx_seq_one_letter_code
_entity_poly.pdbx_strand_id
1 'polypeptide(L)'
;MTLHITGDPDADRLLTDDPLALLLGMLLDQQIPMETAFGGPLKLQQRLGSLDAATIAGYDPEAFVEVFKRPPSVHRFPGSMAARVQSLCAAIERDWGGDAAALWRRDEPDGREVLRRLTALPGFGEQKAKIFLALLGKQYGFAGDGWREASTPYGEEGSFRSVADITSAESLAAVREHKRAMKAAAKEAAR
;
A
#
# COMPACT_ATOMS: atom_id res chain seq x y z
N MET A 1 5.67 -2.22 16.67
CA MET A 1 4.26 -2.67 16.63
C MET A 1 4.05 -3.38 15.31
N THR A 2 3.23 -4.43 15.27
CA THR A 2 2.94 -5.18 14.04
C THR A 2 1.65 -4.66 13.42
N LEU A 3 1.61 -4.55 12.10
CA LEU A 3 0.39 -4.21 11.35
C LEU A 3 -0.62 -5.37 11.46
N HIS A 4 -1.92 -5.08 11.41
CA HIS A 4 -2.98 -6.10 11.51
C HIS A 4 -3.98 -5.98 10.36
N ILE A 5 -3.48 -5.86 9.14
CA ILE A 5 -4.26 -5.47 7.96
C ILE A 5 -4.93 -6.67 7.30
N THR A 6 -4.21 -7.79 7.21
CA THR A 6 -4.63 -8.94 6.42
C THR A 6 -5.34 -10.01 7.25
N GLY A 7 -5.02 -10.09 8.55
CA GLY A 7 -5.43 -11.18 9.42
C GLY A 7 -4.60 -12.46 9.25
N ASP A 8 -3.60 -12.43 8.36
CA ASP A 8 -2.57 -13.46 8.21
C ASP A 8 -1.29 -12.98 8.91
N PRO A 9 -0.81 -13.68 9.97
CA PRO A 9 0.36 -13.26 10.73
C PRO A 9 1.64 -13.11 9.90
N ASP A 10 1.83 -13.94 8.86
CA ASP A 10 3.03 -13.89 8.03
C ASP A 10 2.99 -12.69 7.07
N ALA A 11 1.82 -12.40 6.50
CA ALA A 11 1.65 -11.23 5.65
C ALA A 11 1.76 -9.94 6.47
N ASP A 12 1.12 -9.91 7.63
CA ASP A 12 1.14 -8.76 8.55
C ASP A 12 2.56 -8.47 9.08
N ARG A 13 3.35 -9.50 9.39
CA ARG A 13 4.77 -9.35 9.71
C ARG A 13 5.56 -8.81 8.53
N LEU A 14 5.38 -9.38 7.33
CA LEU A 14 6.07 -8.91 6.12
C LEU A 14 5.79 -7.42 5.85
N LEU A 15 4.53 -7.00 5.94
CA LEU A 15 4.13 -5.59 5.76
C LEU A 15 4.72 -4.66 6.83
N THR A 16 4.96 -5.19 8.03
CA THR A 16 5.60 -4.44 9.13
C THR A 16 7.08 -4.24 8.83
N ASP A 17 7.77 -5.28 8.38
CA ASP A 17 9.23 -5.31 8.31
C ASP A 17 9.79 -4.83 6.95
N ASP A 18 8.99 -4.92 5.88
CA ASP A 18 9.40 -4.63 4.50
C ASP A 18 8.64 -3.42 3.91
N PRO A 19 9.29 -2.25 3.78
CA PRO A 19 8.74 -1.04 3.16
C PRO A 19 8.24 -1.23 1.72
N LEU A 20 8.90 -2.07 0.92
CA LEU A 20 8.48 -2.35 -0.45
C LEU A 20 7.21 -3.20 -0.44
N ALA A 21 7.13 -4.21 0.43
CA ALA A 21 5.91 -4.99 0.62
C ALA A 21 4.72 -4.09 0.98
N LEU A 22 4.90 -3.14 1.88
CA LEU A 22 3.84 -2.20 2.29
C LEU A 22 3.36 -1.33 1.11
N LEU A 23 4.27 -0.77 0.32
CA LEU A 23 3.93 -0.01 -0.90
C LEU A 23 3.19 -0.87 -1.93
N LEU A 24 3.63 -2.11 -2.13
CA LEU A 24 2.99 -3.03 -3.06
C LEU A 24 1.57 -3.40 -2.61
N GLY A 25 1.36 -3.64 -1.30
CA GLY A 25 0.04 -3.86 -0.74
C GLY A 25 -0.93 -2.70 -1.03
N MET A 26 -0.46 -1.47 -0.82
CA MET A 26 -1.22 -0.26 -1.14
C MET A 26 -1.46 -0.09 -2.66
N LEU A 27 -0.47 -0.40 -3.49
CA LEU A 27 -0.63 -0.35 -4.94
C LEU A 27 -1.73 -1.32 -5.41
N LEU A 28 -1.74 -2.53 -4.85
CA LEU A 28 -2.67 -3.62 -5.19
C LEU A 28 -4.09 -3.44 -4.63
N ASP A 29 -4.33 -2.49 -3.72
CA ASP A 29 -5.69 -2.21 -3.18
C ASP A 29 -6.55 -1.53 -4.25
N GLN A 30 -6.99 -2.32 -5.23
CA GLN A 30 -7.69 -1.89 -6.44
C GLN A 30 -8.86 -2.81 -6.74
N GLN A 31 -10.05 -2.36 -6.31
CA GLN A 31 -11.32 -3.04 -6.55
C GLN A 31 -11.37 -4.49 -6.02
N ILE A 32 -10.56 -4.82 -5.03
CA ILE A 32 -10.58 -6.07 -4.28
C ILE A 32 -10.68 -5.74 -2.79
N PRO A 33 -10.99 -6.71 -1.91
CA PRO A 33 -10.85 -6.50 -0.47
C PRO A 33 -9.41 -6.14 -0.13
N MET A 34 -9.24 -5.15 0.73
CA MET A 34 -7.94 -4.61 1.13
C MET A 34 -7.06 -5.70 1.74
N GLU A 35 -7.62 -6.61 2.53
CA GLU A 35 -6.94 -7.76 3.12
C GLU A 35 -6.33 -8.67 2.04
N THR A 36 -7.06 -8.85 0.93
CA THR A 36 -6.56 -9.61 -0.24
C THR A 36 -5.44 -8.88 -0.95
N ALA A 37 -5.54 -7.55 -1.08
CA ALA A 37 -4.51 -6.73 -1.70
C ALA A 37 -3.21 -6.73 -0.89
N PHE A 38 -3.31 -6.48 0.41
CA PHE A 38 -2.17 -6.44 1.33
C PHE A 38 -1.58 -7.82 1.61
N GLY A 39 -2.30 -8.92 1.34
CA GLY A 39 -1.73 -10.27 1.27
C GLY A 39 -0.98 -10.59 -0.03
N GLY A 40 -1.10 -9.74 -1.06
CA GLY A 40 -0.44 -9.91 -2.36
C GLY A 40 1.10 -9.94 -2.29
N PRO A 41 1.77 -9.04 -1.54
CA PRO A 41 3.22 -9.06 -1.36
C PRO A 41 3.77 -10.39 -0.86
N LEU A 42 3.12 -11.03 0.12
CA LEU A 42 3.56 -12.34 0.62
C LEU A 42 3.52 -13.42 -0.48
N LYS A 43 2.46 -13.44 -1.30
CA LYS A 43 2.37 -14.36 -2.45
C LYS A 43 3.49 -14.12 -3.45
N LEU A 44 3.86 -12.86 -3.70
CA LEU A 44 4.97 -12.53 -4.59
C LEU A 44 6.29 -13.00 -4.00
N GLN A 45 6.55 -12.70 -2.72
CA GLN A 45 7.75 -13.16 -2.01
C GLN A 45 7.90 -14.68 -2.08
N GLN A 46 6.84 -15.43 -1.79
CA GLN A 46 6.86 -16.90 -1.84
C GLN A 46 7.15 -17.47 -3.24
N ARG A 47 6.76 -16.76 -4.31
CA ARG A 47 6.93 -17.22 -5.70
C ARG A 47 8.26 -16.84 -6.31
N LEU A 48 8.82 -15.71 -5.87
CA LEU A 48 10.06 -15.12 -6.38
C LEU A 48 11.27 -15.42 -5.46
N GLY A 49 11.01 -15.87 -4.23
CA GLY A 49 12.02 -16.11 -3.18
C GLY A 49 12.33 -14.88 -2.34
N SER A 50 12.24 -13.67 -2.91
CA SER A 50 12.40 -12.40 -2.20
C SER A 50 11.58 -11.29 -2.85
N LEU A 51 11.36 -10.19 -2.12
CA LEU A 51 10.85 -8.95 -2.68
C LEU A 51 12.02 -7.99 -2.84
N ASP A 52 12.45 -7.82 -4.08
CA ASP A 52 13.53 -6.89 -4.45
C ASP A 52 13.07 -6.04 -5.63
N ALA A 53 13.25 -4.72 -5.52
CA ALA A 53 12.77 -3.78 -6.53
C ALA A 53 13.47 -4.01 -7.88
N ALA A 54 14.78 -4.24 -7.89
CA ALA A 54 15.53 -4.46 -9.12
C ALA A 54 15.13 -5.76 -9.82
N THR A 55 14.98 -6.85 -9.05
CA THR A 55 14.54 -8.16 -9.54
C THR A 55 13.14 -8.07 -10.16
N ILE A 56 12.20 -7.40 -9.50
CA ILE A 56 10.83 -7.25 -10.01
C ILE A 56 10.80 -6.35 -11.25
N ALA A 57 11.53 -5.23 -11.23
CA ALA A 57 11.63 -4.29 -12.35
C ALA A 57 12.22 -4.95 -13.60
N GLY A 58 13.26 -5.78 -13.43
CA GLY A 58 13.95 -6.49 -14.51
C GLY A 58 13.34 -7.84 -14.89
N TYR A 59 12.26 -8.27 -14.24
CA TYR A 59 11.62 -9.55 -14.53
C TYR A 59 11.00 -9.54 -15.94
N ASP A 60 11.08 -10.67 -16.66
CA ASP A 60 10.40 -10.80 -17.95
C ASP A 60 8.88 -10.53 -17.78
N PRO A 61 8.29 -9.57 -18.51
CA PRO A 61 6.90 -9.15 -18.26
C PRO A 61 5.88 -10.29 -18.41
N GLU A 62 6.05 -11.16 -19.39
CA GLU A 62 5.12 -12.28 -19.63
C GLU A 62 5.23 -13.32 -18.51
N ALA A 63 6.46 -13.69 -18.14
CA ALA A 63 6.72 -14.60 -17.02
C ALA A 63 6.24 -14.02 -15.68
N PHE A 64 6.36 -12.71 -15.48
CA PHE A 64 5.87 -12.04 -14.26
C PHE A 64 4.34 -12.08 -14.17
N VAL A 65 3.64 -11.94 -15.30
CA VAL A 65 2.19 -12.15 -15.36
C VAL A 65 1.82 -13.58 -14.97
N GLU A 66 2.60 -14.58 -15.39
CA GLU A 66 2.38 -15.97 -14.95
C GLU A 66 2.60 -16.15 -13.45
N VAL A 67 3.59 -15.47 -12.86
CA VAL A 67 3.74 -15.41 -11.39
C VAL A 67 2.48 -14.87 -10.72
N PHE A 68 1.85 -13.82 -11.27
CA PHE A 68 0.60 -13.26 -10.75
C PHE A 68 -0.59 -14.22 -10.87
N LYS A 69 -0.64 -15.01 -11.94
CA LYS A 69 -1.75 -15.94 -12.24
C LYS A 69 -1.75 -17.20 -11.39
N ARG A 70 -0.59 -17.66 -10.88
CA ARG A 70 -0.51 -18.91 -10.08
C ARG A 70 -1.59 -18.94 -8.99
N PRO A 71 -2.46 -19.97 -8.96
CA PRO A 71 -3.52 -20.07 -7.95
C PRO A 71 -2.96 -20.27 -6.52
N PRO A 72 -3.56 -19.64 -5.50
CA PRO A 72 -4.54 -18.54 -5.59
C PRO A 72 -3.88 -17.29 -6.17
N SER A 73 -4.52 -16.61 -7.14
CA SER A 73 -3.89 -15.48 -7.84
C SER A 73 -3.52 -14.33 -6.90
N VAL A 74 -2.51 -13.53 -7.29
CA VAL A 74 -2.12 -12.31 -6.55
C VAL A 74 -3.23 -11.27 -6.64
N HIS A 75 -3.83 -11.12 -7.83
CA HIS A 75 -4.92 -10.19 -8.08
C HIS A 75 -5.89 -10.75 -9.12
N ARG A 76 -7.15 -10.30 -9.10
CA ARG A 76 -8.16 -10.62 -10.13
C ARG A 76 -7.87 -10.00 -11.51
N PHE A 77 -6.85 -9.15 -11.60
CA PHE A 77 -6.42 -8.45 -12.83
C PHE A 77 -4.92 -8.66 -13.04
N PRO A 78 -4.47 -9.90 -13.26
CA PRO A 78 -3.07 -10.28 -13.16
C PRO A 78 -2.17 -9.48 -14.12
N GLY A 79 -2.57 -9.31 -15.39
CA GLY A 79 -1.80 -8.56 -16.38
C GLY A 79 -1.56 -7.09 -15.99
N SER A 80 -2.64 -6.37 -15.72
CA SER A 80 -2.56 -4.93 -15.45
C SER A 80 -2.01 -4.58 -14.06
N MET A 81 -2.08 -5.50 -13.09
CA MET A 81 -1.43 -5.32 -11.78
C MET A 81 0.04 -5.70 -11.81
N ALA A 82 0.42 -6.76 -12.53
CA ALA A 82 1.83 -7.12 -12.73
C ALA A 82 2.60 -5.95 -13.35
N ALA A 83 2.11 -5.39 -14.45
CA ALA A 83 2.74 -4.24 -15.11
C ALA A 83 2.88 -3.00 -14.20
N ARG A 84 1.86 -2.73 -13.36
CA ARG A 84 1.91 -1.62 -12.39
C ARG A 84 2.94 -1.87 -11.29
N VAL A 85 3.03 -3.11 -10.80
CA VAL A 85 4.04 -3.50 -9.81
C VAL A 85 5.45 -3.34 -10.39
N GLN A 86 5.70 -3.81 -11.62
CA GLN A 86 7.00 -3.59 -12.28
C GLN A 86 7.32 -2.11 -12.46
N SER A 87 6.32 -1.30 -12.87
CA SER A 87 6.51 0.14 -13.05
C SER A 87 6.86 0.84 -11.73
N LEU A 88 6.20 0.47 -10.64
CA LEU A 88 6.52 0.98 -9.30
C LEU A 88 7.94 0.56 -8.89
N CYS A 89 8.28 -0.72 -9.00
CA CYS A 89 9.60 -1.22 -8.65
C CYS A 89 10.71 -0.57 -9.48
N ALA A 90 10.49 -0.33 -10.77
CA ALA A 90 11.44 0.41 -11.62
C ALA A 90 11.63 1.86 -11.16
N ALA A 91 10.58 2.54 -10.69
CA ALA A 91 10.71 3.88 -10.12
C ALA A 91 11.46 3.87 -8.77
N ILE A 92 11.20 2.87 -7.91
CA ILE A 92 11.93 2.71 -6.64
C ILE A 92 13.41 2.39 -6.89
N GLU A 93 13.72 1.51 -7.84
CA GLU A 93 15.10 1.19 -8.21
C GLU A 93 15.83 2.41 -8.77
N ARG A 94 15.29 3.05 -9.81
CA ARG A 94 15.90 4.20 -10.47
C ARG A 94 16.03 5.43 -9.57
N ASP A 95 14.96 5.83 -8.90
CA ASP A 95 14.90 7.14 -8.22
C ASP A 95 15.31 7.05 -6.74
N TRP A 96 15.20 5.85 -6.14
CA TRP A 96 15.44 5.64 -4.71
C TRP A 96 16.53 4.60 -4.41
N GLY A 97 17.16 4.01 -5.43
CA GLY A 97 18.23 3.03 -5.27
C GLY A 97 17.75 1.70 -4.71
N GLY A 98 16.48 1.36 -4.95
CA GLY A 98 15.85 0.13 -4.47
C GLY A 98 15.30 0.21 -3.03
N ASP A 99 15.64 1.26 -2.26
CA ASP A 99 15.13 1.47 -0.90
C ASP A 99 13.80 2.23 -0.91
N ALA A 100 12.70 1.48 -0.82
CA ALA A 100 11.35 2.05 -0.70
C ALA A 100 11.20 3.01 0.50
N ALA A 101 11.85 2.74 1.63
CA ALA A 101 11.71 3.61 2.80
C ALA A 101 12.51 4.92 2.68
N ALA A 102 13.38 5.06 1.69
CA ALA A 102 14.03 6.34 1.38
C ALA A 102 12.99 7.43 1.05
N LEU A 103 11.80 7.07 0.56
CA LEU A 103 10.68 8.00 0.33
C LEU A 103 10.37 8.86 1.56
N TRP A 104 10.39 8.28 2.77
CA TRP A 104 10.06 8.98 4.02
C TRP A 104 11.21 9.08 5.03
N ARG A 105 12.39 8.53 4.72
CA ARG A 105 13.57 8.61 5.59
C ARG A 105 14.68 9.49 5.05
N ARG A 106 14.85 9.56 3.72
CA ARG A 106 15.98 10.29 3.12
C ARG A 106 15.76 11.79 3.24
N ASP A 107 16.77 12.47 3.80
CA ASP A 107 16.84 13.92 4.03
C ASP A 107 15.79 14.45 5.03
N GLU A 108 15.32 13.60 5.95
CA GLU A 108 14.38 13.98 7.03
C GLU A 108 13.17 14.80 6.53
N PRO A 109 12.37 14.25 5.60
CA PRO A 109 11.33 15.02 4.91
C PRO A 109 10.15 15.34 5.83
N ASP A 110 9.50 16.48 5.59
CA ASP A 110 8.21 16.80 6.19
C ASP A 110 7.07 16.00 5.51
N GLY A 111 5.88 16.07 6.10
CA GLY A 111 4.71 15.36 5.58
C GLY A 111 4.31 15.75 4.16
N ARG A 112 4.52 17.01 3.76
CA ARG A 112 4.22 17.48 2.39
C ARG A 112 5.20 16.91 1.39
N GLU A 113 6.47 16.84 1.74
CA GLU A 113 7.50 16.27 0.88
C GLU A 113 7.29 14.76 0.71
N VAL A 114 6.97 14.03 1.78
CA VAL A 114 6.59 12.61 1.66
C VAL A 114 5.36 12.44 0.78
N LEU A 115 4.32 13.27 0.95
CA LEU A 115 3.14 13.21 0.08
C LEU A 115 3.50 13.46 -1.40
N ARG A 116 4.35 14.44 -1.67
CA ARG A 116 4.82 14.76 -3.03
C ARG A 116 5.56 13.57 -3.64
N ARG A 117 6.48 12.95 -2.88
CA ARG A 117 7.25 11.76 -3.30
C ARG A 117 6.33 10.58 -3.59
N LEU A 118 5.37 10.30 -2.70
CA LEU A 118 4.38 9.22 -2.88
C LEU A 118 3.50 9.46 -4.11
N THR A 119 3.04 10.69 -4.34
CA THR A 119 2.17 11.04 -5.48
C THR A 119 2.90 10.93 -6.83
N ALA A 120 4.23 11.06 -6.84
CA ALA A 120 5.03 10.89 -8.04
C ALA A 120 5.20 9.41 -8.45
N LEU A 121 4.87 8.45 -7.58
CA LEU A 121 5.04 7.03 -7.87
C LEU A 121 3.98 6.52 -8.87
N PRO A 122 4.36 5.65 -9.82
CA PRO A 122 3.41 4.99 -10.71
C PRO A 122 2.31 4.25 -9.92
N GLY A 123 1.05 4.57 -10.21
CA GLY A 123 -0.11 3.95 -9.56
C GLY A 123 -0.53 4.56 -8.21
N PHE A 124 0.13 5.64 -7.77
CA PHE A 124 -0.24 6.42 -6.59
C PHE A 124 -0.90 7.75 -6.99
N GLY A 125 -2.23 7.76 -7.04
CA GLY A 125 -2.99 9.01 -7.07
C GLY A 125 -3.03 9.68 -5.69
N GLU A 126 -3.47 10.94 -5.65
CA GLU A 126 -3.49 11.77 -4.44
C GLU A 126 -4.14 11.07 -3.24
N GLN A 127 -5.31 10.47 -3.42
CA GLN A 127 -6.00 9.76 -2.35
C GLN A 127 -5.16 8.62 -1.76
N LYS A 128 -4.54 7.80 -2.60
CA LYS A 128 -3.70 6.68 -2.18
C LYS A 128 -2.45 7.17 -1.46
N ALA A 129 -1.83 8.24 -1.97
CA ALA A 129 -0.67 8.86 -1.36
C ALA A 129 -1.01 9.43 0.04
N LYS A 130 -2.16 10.09 0.20
CA LYS A 130 -2.64 10.58 1.51
C LYS A 130 -2.92 9.45 2.50
N ILE A 131 -3.58 8.38 2.06
CA ILE A 131 -3.82 7.20 2.91
C ILE A 131 -2.49 6.58 3.34
N PHE A 132 -1.54 6.43 2.42
CA PHE A 132 -0.23 5.86 2.74
C PHE A 132 0.56 6.74 3.71
N LEU A 133 0.54 8.07 3.53
CA LEU A 133 1.15 9.00 4.48
C LEU A 133 0.51 8.90 5.87
N ALA A 134 -0.83 8.79 5.94
CA ALA A 134 -1.51 8.57 7.20
C ALA A 134 -1.10 7.24 7.85
N LEU A 135 -0.95 6.17 7.07
CA LEU A 135 -0.49 4.87 7.57
C LEU A 135 0.94 4.97 8.12
N LEU A 136 1.83 5.69 7.43
CA LEU A 136 3.18 5.94 7.89
C LEU A 136 3.19 6.64 9.26
N GLY A 137 2.41 7.71 9.41
CA GLY A 137 2.36 8.50 10.63
C GLY A 137 1.64 7.81 11.79
N LYS A 138 0.56 7.07 11.52
CA LYS A 138 -0.25 6.41 12.55
C LYS A 138 0.37 5.11 13.05
N GLN A 139 1.00 4.33 12.18
CA GLN A 139 1.35 2.94 12.48
C GLN A 139 2.80 2.58 12.15
N TYR A 140 3.49 3.36 11.32
CA TYR A 140 4.83 3.04 10.83
C TYR A 140 5.94 3.95 11.40
N GLY A 141 5.62 4.74 12.43
CA GLY A 141 6.58 5.53 13.19
C GLY A 141 7.12 6.78 12.48
N PHE A 142 6.53 7.20 11.36
CA PHE A 142 6.92 8.45 10.70
C PHE A 142 6.46 9.66 11.53
N ALA A 143 7.40 10.54 11.89
CA ALA A 143 7.15 11.68 12.76
C ALA A 143 7.42 13.04 12.09
N GLY A 144 7.60 13.08 10.76
CA GLY A 144 7.91 14.32 10.04
C GLY A 144 6.78 15.36 10.14
N ASP A 145 7.13 16.62 10.31
CA ASP A 145 6.18 17.69 10.60
C ASP A 145 5.06 17.80 9.56
N GLY A 146 3.84 18.10 10.02
CA GLY A 146 2.71 18.38 9.13
C GLY A 146 2.12 17.16 8.40
N TRP A 147 2.48 15.93 8.77
CA TRP A 147 1.99 14.72 8.09
C TRP A 147 0.48 14.52 8.24
N ARG A 148 -0.12 14.93 9.37
CA ARG A 148 -1.57 14.80 9.61
C ARG A 148 -2.37 15.69 8.67
N GLU A 149 -1.95 16.94 8.54
CA GLU A 149 -2.55 17.95 7.66
C GLU A 149 -2.36 17.59 6.19
N ALA A 150 -1.17 17.12 5.82
CA ALA A 150 -0.89 16.67 4.45
C ALA A 150 -1.73 15.43 4.07
N SER A 151 -2.06 14.56 5.03
CA SER A 151 -2.85 13.35 4.81
C SER A 151 -4.36 13.51 5.06
N THR A 152 -4.87 14.72 5.33
CA THR A 152 -6.30 14.97 5.54
C THR A 152 -7.16 14.42 4.37
N PRO A 153 -8.29 13.72 4.67
CA PRO A 153 -8.87 13.46 6.00
C PRO A 153 -8.35 12.18 6.68
N TYR A 154 -7.39 11.47 6.09
CA TYR A 154 -6.93 10.17 6.59
C TYR A 154 -5.99 10.26 7.79
N GLY A 155 -5.34 11.41 7.98
CA GLY A 155 -4.49 11.69 9.15
C GLY A 155 -5.26 12.06 10.43
N GLU A 156 -6.57 12.28 10.35
CA GLU A 156 -7.41 12.70 11.48
C GLU A 156 -7.33 11.71 12.65
N GLU A 157 -7.17 12.21 13.86
CA GLU A 157 -7.14 11.38 15.06
C GLU A 157 -8.54 10.79 15.34
N GLY A 158 -8.58 9.51 15.73
CA GLY A 158 -9.85 8.79 15.96
C GLY A 158 -10.66 8.49 14.70
N SER A 159 -10.10 8.68 13.50
CA SER A 159 -10.76 8.32 12.25
C SER A 159 -10.77 6.81 12.01
N PHE A 160 -11.78 6.31 11.29
CA PHE A 160 -11.84 4.92 10.79
C PHE A 160 -12.13 4.91 9.29
N ARG A 161 -11.33 5.67 8.53
CA ARG A 161 -11.58 5.96 7.11
C ARG A 161 -10.82 5.02 6.17
N SER A 162 -9.70 4.47 6.60
CA SER A 162 -8.75 3.79 5.71
C SER A 162 -7.92 2.71 6.40
N VAL A 163 -7.03 2.07 5.65
CA VAL A 163 -6.08 1.09 6.20
C VAL A 163 -5.16 1.68 7.28
N ALA A 164 -4.92 3.00 7.23
CA ALA A 164 -4.16 3.73 8.24
C ALA A 164 -4.77 3.66 9.64
N ASP A 165 -6.05 3.30 9.74
CA ASP A 165 -6.80 3.24 10.99
C ASP A 165 -6.94 1.81 11.54
N ILE A 166 -6.33 0.81 10.90
CA ILE A 166 -6.50 -0.60 11.24
C ILE A 166 -5.35 -1.07 12.12
N THR A 167 -5.60 -1.17 13.42
CA THR A 167 -4.65 -1.63 14.44
C THR A 167 -5.11 -2.91 15.15
N SER A 168 -6.32 -3.38 14.87
CA SER A 168 -6.96 -4.53 15.50
C SER A 168 -8.13 -5.06 14.67
N ALA A 169 -8.63 -6.25 14.99
CA ALA A 169 -9.84 -6.79 14.36
C ALA A 169 -11.08 -5.89 14.54
N GLU A 170 -11.17 -5.18 15.67
CA GLU A 170 -12.26 -4.23 15.94
C GLU A 170 -12.18 -3.01 15.03
N SER A 171 -11.01 -2.39 14.92
CA SER A 171 -10.79 -1.25 14.01
C SER A 171 -10.97 -1.63 12.53
N LEU A 172 -10.60 -2.87 12.14
CA LEU A 172 -10.88 -3.41 10.82
C LEU A 172 -12.40 -3.46 10.54
N ALA A 173 -13.19 -3.90 11.51
CA ALA A 173 -14.65 -3.91 11.39
C ALA A 173 -15.21 -2.49 11.23
N ALA A 174 -14.72 -1.53 12.02
CA ALA A 174 -15.12 -0.12 11.94
C ALA A 174 -14.79 0.50 10.56
N VAL A 175 -13.58 0.25 10.02
CA VAL A 175 -13.19 0.74 8.68
C VAL A 175 -14.07 0.12 7.58
N ARG A 176 -14.41 -1.17 7.71
CA ARG A 176 -15.32 -1.83 6.75
C ARG A 176 -16.72 -1.20 6.79
N GLU A 177 -17.24 -0.91 7.97
CA GLU A 177 -18.53 -0.23 8.14
C GLU A 177 -18.51 1.17 7.53
N HIS A 178 -17.47 1.97 7.82
CA HIS A 178 -17.29 3.30 7.25
C HIS A 178 -17.26 3.25 5.71
N LYS A 179 -16.46 2.36 5.11
CA LYS A 179 -16.39 2.19 3.64
C LYS A 179 -17.74 1.80 3.05
N ARG A 180 -18.53 0.97 3.73
CA ARG A 180 -19.89 0.58 3.30
C ARG A 180 -20.85 1.77 3.34
N ALA A 181 -20.85 2.53 4.44
CA ALA A 181 -21.69 3.72 4.60
C ALA A 181 -21.38 4.78 3.53
N MET A 182 -20.10 5.08 3.29
CA MET A 182 -19.69 6.03 2.24
C MET A 182 -20.10 5.58 0.84
N LYS A 183 -20.00 4.28 0.53
CA LYS A 183 -20.44 3.73 -0.75
C LYS A 183 -21.97 3.80 -0.91
N ALA A 184 -22.73 3.61 0.16
CA ALA A 184 -24.18 3.76 0.14
C ALA A 184 -24.57 5.23 -0.11
N ALA A 185 -24.00 6.17 0.65
CA ALA A 185 -24.24 7.60 0.49
C ALA A 185 -23.88 8.11 -0.92
N ALA A 186 -22.75 7.65 -1.49
CA ALA A 186 -22.36 8.01 -2.86
C ALA A 186 -23.33 7.48 -3.92
N LYS A 187 -23.93 6.31 -3.71
CA LYS A 187 -24.99 5.79 -4.61
C LYS A 187 -26.29 6.58 -4.49
N GLU A 188 -26.65 7.00 -3.29
CA GLU A 188 -27.83 7.83 -3.06
C GLU A 188 -27.67 9.23 -3.68
N ALA A 189 -26.51 9.85 -3.54
CA ALA A 189 -26.22 11.16 -4.13
C ALA A 189 -26.11 11.13 -5.67
N ALA A 190 -25.87 9.97 -6.26
CA ALA A 190 -25.80 9.78 -7.72
C ALA A 190 -27.15 9.40 -8.36
N ARG A 191 -28.21 9.28 -7.55
CA ARG A 191 -29.58 8.96 -7.99
C ARG A 191 -30.40 10.22 -8.14
#